data_AF-A0AAW8XTK7-F1
#
_entry.id   AF-A0AAW8XTK7-F1
#
_cell.length_a   1.000
_cell.length_b   1.000
_cell.length_c   1.000
_cell.angle_alpha   90.00
_cell.angle_beta   90.00
_cell.angle_gamma   90.00
#
_symmetry.space_group_name_H-M   'P 1'
#
loop_
_entity.id
_entity.type
_entity.pdbx_description
1 polymer ?
#
loop_
_entity_poly.entity_id
_entity_poly.type
_entity_poly.pdbx_seq_one_letter_code
_entity_poly.pdbx_strand_id
1 'polypeptide(L)'
;MVFRLTRRNTMRYRESIRGARWMRIRDSIAERLEACGLYRRAASRWIEVMQRCLDDEDREWIRHHRNQCLKKAQRPPAPKEEFADLHQAAKETQYRMGITKPYGEAFRLPGKGKTAAE
;
A
#
# COMPACT_ATOMS: atom_id res chain seq x y z
N MET A 1 36.48 43.79 -27.74
CA MET A 1 35.65 42.72 -28.30
C MET A 1 34.71 42.20 -27.23
N VAL A 2 33.44 42.62 -27.24
CA VAL A 2 32.45 42.20 -26.24
C VAL A 2 31.80 40.92 -26.75
N PHE A 3 32.20 39.77 -26.22
CA PHE A 3 31.56 38.49 -26.53
C PHE A 3 30.10 38.56 -26.06
N ARG A 4 29.18 38.75 -27.01
CA ARG A 4 27.74 38.55 -26.82
C ARG A 4 27.51 37.10 -26.40
N LEU A 5 27.41 36.85 -25.10
CA LEU A 5 26.81 35.62 -24.60
C LEU A 5 25.34 35.61 -25.01
N THR A 6 25.05 34.89 -26.10
CA THR A 6 23.70 34.63 -26.55
C THR A 6 22.95 33.83 -25.47
N ARG A 7 21.67 34.20 -25.22
CA ARG A 7 20.76 33.51 -24.28
C ARG A 7 20.65 31.98 -24.49
N ARG A 8 21.13 31.45 -25.62
CA ARG A 8 21.19 30.01 -25.90
C ARG A 8 22.30 29.29 -25.14
N ASN A 9 23.42 29.94 -24.83
CA ASN A 9 24.54 29.29 -24.10
C ASN A 9 24.24 29.11 -22.61
N THR A 10 23.39 29.95 -22.01
CA THR A 10 23.00 29.83 -20.60
C THR A 10 21.96 28.74 -20.36
N MET A 11 21.15 28.36 -21.35
CA MET A 11 20.18 27.27 -21.26
C MET A 11 20.86 25.89 -21.24
N ARG A 12 21.82 25.63 -22.13
CA ARG A 12 22.57 24.36 -22.14
C ARG A 12 23.42 24.16 -20.89
N TYR A 13 23.97 25.22 -20.31
CA TYR A 13 24.71 25.12 -19.06
C TYR A 13 23.79 24.78 -17.87
N ARG A 14 22.58 25.38 -17.79
CA ARG A 14 21.59 25.03 -16.76
C ARG A 14 21.04 23.61 -16.93
N GLU A 15 20.88 23.11 -18.15
CA GLU A 15 20.50 21.71 -18.41
C GLU A 15 21.64 20.72 -18.10
N SER A 16 22.89 21.10 -18.38
CA SER A 16 24.07 20.31 -18.03
C SER A 16 24.31 20.24 -16.51
N ILE A 17 24.03 21.30 -15.76
CA ILE A 17 24.09 21.29 -14.28
C ILE A 17 22.93 20.49 -13.69
N ARG A 18 21.73 20.57 -14.29
CA ARG A 18 20.61 19.70 -13.88
C ARG A 18 21.01 18.23 -14.00
N GLY A 19 21.59 17.79 -15.13
CA GLY A 19 22.04 16.41 -15.31
C GLY A 19 23.07 15.90 -14.29
N ALA A 20 23.93 16.78 -13.75
CA ALA A 20 24.94 16.43 -12.75
C ALA A 20 24.46 16.55 -11.28
N ARG A 21 23.38 17.32 -11.03
CA ARG A 21 22.84 17.60 -9.69
C ARG A 21 21.94 16.49 -9.15
N TRP A 22 21.27 15.73 -10.02
CA TRP A 22 20.49 14.53 -9.65
C TRP A 22 21.34 13.40 -9.02
N MET A 23 22.66 13.53 -8.98
CA MET A 23 23.60 12.46 -8.62
C MET A 23 24.12 12.56 -7.17
N ARG A 24 23.33 13.02 -6.19
CA ARG A 24 23.85 13.18 -4.81
C ARG A 24 22.99 12.74 -3.64
N ILE A 25 21.79 12.20 -3.84
CA ILE A 25 21.02 11.65 -2.71
C ILE A 25 21.29 10.15 -2.62
N ARG A 26 22.25 9.79 -1.78
CA ARG A 26 22.60 8.40 -1.45
C ARG A 26 22.47 8.19 0.05
N ASP A 27 21.73 7.18 0.46
CA ASP A 27 21.67 6.73 1.86
C ASP A 27 21.80 5.21 1.87
N SER A 28 22.94 4.74 2.39
CA SER A 28 23.29 3.32 2.39
C SER A 28 22.30 2.46 3.20
N ILE A 29 21.64 3.05 4.20
CA ILE A 29 20.63 2.36 5.00
C ILE A 29 19.34 2.21 4.20
N ALA A 30 18.88 3.28 3.55
CA ALA A 30 17.68 3.25 2.71
C ALA A 30 17.84 2.29 1.54
N GLU A 31 18.97 2.34 0.83
CA GLU A 31 19.30 1.45 -0.28
C GLU A 31 19.35 -0.02 0.17
N ARG A 32 19.96 -0.30 1.31
CA ARG A 32 19.99 -1.66 1.87
C ARG A 32 18.61 -2.17 2.27
N LEU A 33 17.76 -1.31 2.84
CA LEU A 33 16.38 -1.67 3.18
C LEU A 33 15.55 -1.98 1.92
N GLU A 34 15.78 -1.26 0.82
CA GLU A 34 15.16 -1.57 -0.47
C GLU A 34 15.64 -2.89 -1.04
N ALA A 35 16.95 -3.17 -0.97
CA ALA A 35 17.54 -4.43 -1.42
C ALA A 35 16.99 -5.63 -0.62
N CYS A 36 16.73 -5.44 0.68
CA CYS A 36 16.09 -6.45 1.54
C CYS A 36 14.55 -6.53 1.37
N GLY A 37 13.93 -5.72 0.50
CA GLY A 37 12.47 -5.70 0.31
C GLY A 37 11.67 -5.07 1.45
N LEU A 38 12.33 -4.42 2.41
CA LEU A 38 11.71 -3.78 3.58
C LEU A 38 11.21 -2.38 3.23
N TYR A 39 10.33 -2.27 2.23
CA TYR A 39 9.97 -1.02 1.59
C TYR A 39 9.28 0.01 2.51
N ARG A 40 8.52 -0.43 3.52
CA ARG A 40 7.94 0.51 4.52
C ARG A 40 9.02 1.19 5.35
N ARG A 41 10.02 0.43 5.79
CA ARG A 41 11.15 0.95 6.57
C ARG A 41 12.06 1.82 5.72
N ALA A 42 12.29 1.42 4.47
CA ALA A 42 13.00 2.25 3.50
C ALA A 42 12.29 3.60 3.31
N ALA A 43 10.97 3.62 3.14
CA ALA A 43 10.20 4.85 3.02
C ALA A 43 10.33 5.78 4.22
N SER A 44 10.32 5.25 5.46
CA SER A 44 10.59 6.04 6.68
C SER A 44 12.00 6.63 6.65
N ARG A 45 13.01 5.84 6.26
CA ARG A 45 14.39 6.31 6.17
C ARG A 45 14.54 7.43 5.14
N TRP A 46 13.88 7.32 3.99
CA TRP A 46 13.85 8.38 2.98
C TRP A 46 13.26 9.69 3.52
N ILE A 47 12.27 9.65 4.41
CA ILE A 47 11.75 10.86 5.07
C ILE A 47 12.82 11.52 5.96
N GLU A 48 13.60 10.74 6.71
CA GLU A 48 14.71 11.28 7.50
C GLU A 48 15.80 11.92 6.63
N VAL A 49 16.09 11.31 5.47
CA VAL A 49 17.02 11.89 4.47
C VAL A 49 16.45 13.21 3.93
N MET A 50 15.15 13.25 3.62
CA MET A 50 14.46 14.45 3.12
C MET A 50 14.54 15.63 4.08
N GLN A 51 14.49 15.39 5.40
CA GLN A 51 14.61 16.44 6.40
C GLN A 51 15.96 17.16 6.37
N ARG A 52 17.01 16.49 5.87
CA ARG A 52 18.39 17.01 5.77
C ARG A 52 18.65 17.72 4.44
N CYS A 53 17.77 17.56 3.45
CA CYS A 53 17.88 18.22 2.15
C CYS A 53 17.52 19.71 2.25
N LEU A 54 18.33 20.57 1.66
CA LEU A 54 18.09 22.02 1.61
C LEU A 54 17.35 22.44 0.33
N ASP A 55 17.49 21.66 -0.74
CA ASP A 55 16.93 21.95 -2.04
C ASP A 55 15.54 21.32 -2.23
N ASP A 56 14.62 22.06 -2.84
CA ASP A 56 13.27 21.56 -3.15
C ASP A 56 13.28 20.47 -4.23
N GLU A 57 14.22 20.54 -5.18
CA GLU A 57 14.41 19.50 -6.20
C GLU A 57 14.78 18.16 -5.55
N ASP A 58 15.65 18.17 -4.53
CA ASP A 58 16.06 16.99 -3.79
C ASP A 58 14.89 16.41 -2.98
N ARG A 59 14.10 17.28 -2.36
CA ARG A 59 12.89 16.89 -1.62
C ARG A 59 11.86 16.23 -2.53
N GLU A 60 11.69 16.75 -3.74
CA GLU A 60 10.75 16.18 -4.72
C GLU A 60 11.26 14.82 -5.25
N TRP A 61 12.56 14.68 -5.50
CA TRP A 61 13.15 13.40 -5.85
C TRP A 61 12.91 12.35 -4.75
N ILE A 62 13.17 12.71 -3.49
CA ILE A 62 12.93 11.80 -2.35
C ILE A 62 11.44 11.49 -2.20
N ARG A 63 10.55 12.47 -2.42
CA ARG A 63 9.09 12.26 -2.39
C ARG A 63 8.69 11.22 -3.44
N HIS A 64 9.20 11.33 -4.67
CA HIS A 64 8.96 10.36 -5.73
C HIS A 64 9.48 8.98 -5.34
N HIS A 65 10.72 8.89 -4.88
CA HIS A 65 11.38 7.63 -4.54
C HIS A 65 10.72 6.91 -3.35
N ARG A 66 10.32 7.66 -2.31
CA ARG A 66 9.49 7.17 -1.20
C ARG A 66 8.15 6.62 -1.69
N ASN A 67 7.48 7.31 -2.60
CA ASN A 67 6.21 6.84 -3.15
C ASN A 67 6.39 5.53 -3.94
N GLN A 68 7.52 5.33 -4.63
CA GLN A 68 7.86 4.05 -5.25
C GLN A 68 8.04 2.94 -4.22
N CYS A 69 8.72 3.20 -3.11
CA CYS A 69 8.82 2.25 -2.00
C CYS A 69 7.42 1.88 -1.47
N LEU A 70 6.54 2.85 -1.25
CA LEU A 70 5.18 2.58 -0.77
C LEU A 70 4.35 1.77 -1.77
N LYS A 71 4.51 2.00 -3.08
CA LYS A 71 3.89 1.15 -4.11
C LYS A 71 4.39 -0.29 -4.04
N LYS A 72 5.69 -0.51 -3.90
CA LYS A 72 6.27 -1.85 -3.71
C LYS A 72 5.87 -2.51 -2.39
N ALA A 73 5.58 -1.70 -1.36
CA ALA A 73 5.09 -2.16 -0.07
C ALA A 73 3.61 -2.55 -0.06
N GLN A 74 2.84 -2.16 -1.09
CA GLN A 74 1.43 -2.54 -1.19
C GLN A 74 1.33 -4.03 -1.41
N ARG A 75 0.59 -4.69 -0.53
CA ARG A 75 0.25 -6.10 -0.70
C ARG A 75 -0.64 -6.20 -1.94
N PRO A 76 -0.39 -7.15 -2.86
CA PRO A 76 -1.35 -7.43 -3.91
C PRO A 76 -2.72 -7.70 -3.28
N PRO A 77 -3.82 -7.23 -3.90
CA PRO A 77 -5.15 -7.50 -3.40
C PRO A 77 -5.30 -9.02 -3.23
N ALA A 78 -5.86 -9.43 -2.09
CA ALA A 78 -6.16 -10.84 -1.89
C ALA A 78 -7.05 -11.30 -3.06
N PRO A 79 -6.74 -12.45 -3.68
CA PRO A 79 -7.64 -13.00 -4.68
C PRO A 79 -9.02 -13.15 -4.06
N LYS A 80 -10.05 -12.73 -4.79
CA LYS A 80 -11.44 -12.97 -4.38
C LYS A 80 -11.68 -14.46 -4.58
N GLU A 81 -11.44 -15.24 -3.54
CA GLU A 81 -11.84 -16.65 -3.53
C GLU A 81 -13.36 -16.68 -3.43
N GLU A 82 -14.00 -16.93 -4.57
CA GLU A 82 -15.45 -17.09 -4.65
C GLU A 82 -15.79 -18.52 -4.22
N PHE A 83 -15.96 -18.71 -2.91
CA PHE A 83 -16.36 -19.99 -2.32
C PHE A 83 -17.86 -20.29 -2.56
N ALA A 84 -18.39 -19.95 -3.73
CA ALA A 84 -19.81 -20.12 -4.06
C ALA A 84 -20.24 -21.59 -3.92
N ASP A 85 -19.42 -22.52 -4.42
CA ASP A 85 -19.69 -23.96 -4.33
C ASP A 85 -19.70 -24.45 -2.88
N LEU A 86 -18.75 -23.99 -2.08
CA LEU A 86 -18.66 -24.29 -0.64
C LEU A 86 -19.87 -23.73 0.11
N HIS A 87 -20.30 -22.50 -0.20
CA HIS A 87 -21.50 -21.89 0.35
C HIS A 87 -22.75 -22.69 -0.03
N GLN A 88 -22.88 -23.11 -1.28
CA GLN A 88 -24.01 -23.88 -1.77
C GLN A 88 -24.07 -25.26 -1.11
N ALA A 89 -22.94 -25.96 -1.01
CA ALA A 89 -22.85 -27.25 -0.34
C ALA A 89 -23.17 -27.15 1.17
N ALA A 90 -22.66 -26.11 1.84
CA ALA A 90 -22.98 -25.86 3.24
C ALA A 90 -24.48 -25.58 3.43
N LYS A 91 -25.07 -24.76 2.55
CA LYS A 91 -26.50 -24.44 2.57
C LYS A 91 -27.35 -25.69 2.33
N GLU A 92 -27.01 -26.51 1.34
CA GLU A 92 -27.69 -27.78 1.08
C GLU A 92 -27.60 -28.74 2.27
N THR A 93 -26.44 -28.80 2.93
CA THR A 93 -26.25 -29.60 4.14
C THR A 93 -27.15 -29.10 5.28
N GLN A 94 -27.28 -27.78 5.47
CA GLN A 94 -28.22 -27.19 6.43
C GLN A 94 -29.69 -27.52 6.11
N TYR A 95 -30.07 -27.56 4.83
CA TYR A 95 -31.39 -28.02 4.40
C TYR A 95 -31.62 -29.50 4.75
N ARG A 96 -30.68 -30.38 4.39
CA ARG A 96 -30.78 -31.83 4.65
C ARG A 96 -30.86 -32.15 6.15
N MET A 97 -30.19 -31.36 6.99
CA MET A 97 -30.23 -31.51 8.45
C MET A 97 -31.47 -30.87 9.08
N GLY A 98 -32.33 -30.17 8.32
CA GLY A 98 -33.54 -29.54 8.85
C GLY A 98 -33.29 -28.37 9.80
N ILE A 99 -32.05 -27.85 9.86
CA ILE A 99 -31.66 -26.76 10.76
C ILE A 99 -31.80 -25.37 10.11
N THR A 100 -32.21 -25.34 8.84
CA THR A 100 -32.50 -24.14 8.05
C THR A 100 -33.80 -23.45 8.48
N LYS A 101 -33.93 -23.08 9.76
CA LYS A 101 -35.08 -22.29 10.22
C LYS A 101 -34.74 -20.81 10.23
N PRO A 102 -35.68 -19.92 9.83
CA PRO A 102 -35.48 -18.49 9.96
C PRO A 102 -35.18 -18.11 11.41
N TYR A 103 -34.40 -17.05 11.61
CA TYR A 103 -34.05 -16.52 12.93
C TYR A 103 -33.39 -17.51 13.91
N GLY A 104 -32.80 -18.60 13.42
CA GLY A 104 -32.11 -19.59 14.25
C GLY A 104 -33.04 -20.41 15.14
N GLU A 105 -34.33 -20.50 14.80
CA GLU A 105 -35.34 -21.25 15.57
C GLU A 105 -34.99 -22.73 15.77
N ALA A 106 -34.17 -23.32 14.88
CA ALA A 106 -33.72 -24.70 15.01
C ALA A 106 -32.90 -24.95 16.28
N PHE A 107 -32.31 -23.90 16.87
CA PHE A 107 -31.44 -23.96 18.03
C PHE A 107 -32.07 -23.35 19.29
N ARG A 108 -33.30 -22.82 19.20
CA ARG A 108 -33.99 -22.23 20.35
C ARG A 108 -34.65 -23.33 21.19
N LEU A 109 -34.36 -23.35 22.49
CA LEU A 109 -35.06 -24.22 23.43
C LEU A 109 -36.52 -23.76 23.58
N PRO A 110 -37.50 -24.68 23.66
CA PRO A 110 -38.86 -24.30 24.00
C PRO A 110 -38.85 -23.66 25.39
N GLY A 111 -39.40 -22.45 25.50
CA GLY A 111 -39.51 -21.75 26.78
C GLY A 111 -40.33 -22.60 27.75
N LYS A 112 -39.73 -22.95 28.90
CA LYS A 112 -40.48 -23.54 30.02
C LYS A 112 -41.56 -22.55 30.45
N GLY A 113 -42.81 -22.78 30.06
CA GLY A 113 -43.90 -21.89 30.39
C GLY A 113 -45.26 -22.48 30.08
N LYS A 114 -45.87 -23.04 31.13
CA LYS A 114 -47.28 -23.44 31.31
C LYS A 114 -47.59 -24.89 30.95
N THR A 115 -47.43 -25.74 31.97
CA THR A 115 -48.25 -26.94 32.17
C THR A 115 -49.71 -26.56 32.01
N ALA A 116 -50.41 -27.26 31.11
CA ALA A 116 -51.85 -27.30 31.06
C ALA A 116 -52.36 -27.77 32.43
N ALA A 117 -53.17 -26.94 33.08
CA ALA A 117 -54.04 -27.35 34.16
C ALA A 117 -55.43 -27.53 33.51
N GLU A 118 -55.83 -28.77 33.35
CA GLU A 118 -57.22 -29.21 33.18
C GLU A 118 -57.73 -29.64 34.56
#